data_AF-A0A4P5TKE3-F1
#
_entry.id   AF-A0A4P5TKE3-F1
#
_cell.length_a   1.000
_cell.length_b   1.000
_cell.length_c   1.000
_cell.angle_alpha   90.00
_cell.angle_beta   90.00
_cell.angle_gamma   90.00
#
_symmetry.space_group_name_H-M   'P 1'
#
loop_
_entity.id
_entity.type
_entity.pdbx_description
1 polymer ?
#
loop_
_entity_poly.entity_id
_entity_poly.type
_entity_poly.pdbx_seq_one_letter_code
_entity_poly.pdbx_strand_id
1 'polypeptide(L)'
;MHTEGVDLNYAMIAQEHVALLRAATRYFGSWRSAIEFAGLDYEELRRYRSWSKERILENIRELHASGEDLSWRNVSTVVAPQLAAAATKHKHFGSWRGAVTAAGLDYSTIRRYREWNEETIKDQLRQFHAQGIDMNAKSMEEHDITLITAARRRFDSWDKALTAAGLNYREIVLRKPFKRKKREVTTDQVTSAPSSTQA
;
A
#
# COMPACT_ATOMS: atom_id res chain seq x y z
N MET A 1 40.16 33.57 2.69
CA MET A 1 40.22 32.14 2.34
C MET A 1 38.90 31.68 1.72
N HIS A 2 38.46 32.32 0.62
CA HIS A 2 37.30 31.86 -0.17
C HIS A 2 37.72 31.53 -1.62
N THR A 3 39.03 31.56 -1.88
CA THR A 3 39.66 31.48 -3.21
C THR A 3 40.38 30.16 -3.46
N GLU A 4 40.36 29.24 -2.51
CA GLU A 4 40.77 27.85 -2.72
C GLU A 4 39.54 26.99 -2.45
N GLY A 5 39.15 26.16 -3.41
CA GLY A 5 37.93 25.33 -3.40
C GLY A 5 37.96 24.21 -2.35
N VAL A 6 38.24 24.56 -1.10
CA VAL A 6 38.18 23.66 0.05
C VAL A 6 36.71 23.42 0.36
N ASP A 7 36.26 22.19 0.14
CA ASP A 7 34.93 21.73 0.53
C ASP A 7 34.79 21.83 2.06
N LEU A 8 34.11 22.86 2.57
CA LEU A 8 33.93 23.12 4.01
C LEU A 8 33.04 22.09 4.73
N ASN A 9 32.69 21.01 4.05
CA ASN A 9 32.04 19.85 4.63
C ASN A 9 32.83 19.31 5.83
N TYR A 10 32.13 19.16 6.95
CA TYR A 10 32.68 18.67 8.21
C TYR A 10 33.50 17.38 8.08
N ALA A 11 33.07 16.43 7.25
CA ALA A 11 33.78 15.15 7.09
C ALA A 11 35.15 15.31 6.44
N MET A 12 35.30 16.27 5.52
CA MET A 12 36.56 16.56 4.83
C MET A 12 37.47 17.40 5.73
N ILE A 13 36.93 18.43 6.37
CA ILE A 13 37.66 19.24 7.36
C ILE A 13 38.12 18.39 8.56
N ALA A 14 37.36 17.37 8.97
CA ALA A 14 37.77 16.44 10.03
C ALA A 14 38.94 15.52 9.63
N GLN A 15 39.12 15.26 8.34
CA GLN A 15 40.22 14.43 7.84
C GLN A 15 41.47 15.25 7.52
N GLU A 16 41.29 16.43 6.90
CA GLU A 16 42.40 17.21 6.34
C GLU A 16 42.81 18.41 7.22
N HIS A 17 41.90 18.93 8.04
CA HIS A 17 42.07 20.18 8.76
C HIS A 17 41.62 20.12 10.23
N VAL A 18 42.07 19.10 10.97
CA VAL A 18 41.74 18.89 12.40
C VAL A 18 42.06 20.11 13.28
N ALA A 19 43.14 20.84 12.97
CA ALA A 19 43.52 22.06 13.70
C ALA A 19 42.44 23.16 13.59
N LEU A 20 41.77 23.26 12.44
CA LEU A 20 40.69 24.20 12.21
C LEU A 20 39.45 23.85 13.03
N LEU A 21 39.08 22.56 13.11
CA LEU A 21 37.98 22.12 13.98
C LEU A 21 38.26 22.40 15.46
N ARG A 22 39.51 22.20 15.90
CA ARG A 22 39.93 22.49 17.27
C ARG A 22 39.83 23.98 17.59
N ALA A 23 40.26 24.84 16.65
CA ALA A 23 40.12 26.29 16.80
C ALA A 23 38.64 26.69 16.84
N ALA A 24 37.82 26.20 15.91
CA ALA A 24 36.39 26.46 15.89
C ALA A 24 35.69 26.03 17.19
N THR A 25 36.01 24.84 17.70
CA THR A 25 35.48 24.35 18.98
C THR A 25 35.95 25.20 20.15
N ARG A 26 37.22 25.64 20.15
CA ARG A 26 37.80 26.46 21.25
C ARG A 26 37.20 27.86 21.32
N TYR A 27 36.99 28.51 20.18
CA TYR A 27 36.58 29.91 20.13
C TYR A 27 35.06 30.11 20.00
N PHE A 28 34.37 29.17 19.35
CA PHE A 28 32.93 29.28 19.05
C PHE A 28 32.10 28.13 19.65
N GLY A 29 32.73 27.19 20.38
CA GLY A 29 32.07 26.05 21.01
C GLY A 29 31.74 24.90 20.07
N SER A 30 31.46 25.18 18.79
CA SER A 30 31.20 24.14 17.79
C SER A 30 31.57 24.58 16.37
N TRP A 31 31.76 23.60 15.47
CA TRP A 31 31.97 23.88 14.04
C TRP A 31 30.78 24.61 13.40
N ARG A 32 29.55 24.21 13.74
CA ARG A 32 28.33 24.89 13.28
C ARG A 32 28.37 26.37 13.67
N SER A 33 28.63 26.65 14.95
CA SER A 33 28.65 28.02 15.47
C SER A 33 29.75 28.86 14.83
N ALA A 34 30.91 28.28 14.53
CA ALA A 34 31.98 28.99 13.83
C ALA A 34 31.61 29.35 12.39
N ILE A 35 30.90 28.45 11.69
CA ILE A 35 30.41 28.67 10.33
C ILE A 35 29.29 29.71 10.29
N GLU A 36 28.31 29.60 11.19
CA GLU A 36 27.22 30.58 11.34
C GLU A 36 27.77 31.96 11.74
N PHE A 37 28.78 32.02 12.61
CA PHE A 37 29.48 33.27 12.96
C PHE A 37 30.23 33.88 11.77
N ALA A 38 30.74 33.05 10.86
CA ALA A 38 31.36 33.51 9.62
C ALA A 38 30.33 34.01 8.58
N GLY A 39 29.04 34.01 8.92
CA GLY A 39 27.95 34.45 8.03
C GLY A 39 27.55 33.43 6.98
N LEU A 40 27.96 32.17 7.13
CA LEU A 40 27.65 31.08 6.21
C LEU A 40 26.51 30.22 6.79
N ASP A 41 25.59 29.75 5.93
CA ASP A 41 24.57 28.80 6.34
C ASP A 41 25.17 27.39 6.46
N TYR A 42 25.27 26.91 7.70
CA TYR A 42 25.80 25.58 7.99
C TYR A 42 24.97 24.44 7.36
N GLU A 43 23.65 24.61 7.19
CA GLU A 43 22.82 23.59 6.56
C GLU A 43 23.08 23.48 5.04
N GLU A 44 23.55 24.54 4.39
CA GLU A 44 23.98 24.47 2.98
C GLU A 44 25.32 23.74 2.82
N LEU A 45 26.20 23.84 3.82
CA LEU A 45 27.54 23.25 3.81
C LEU A 45 27.56 21.77 4.27
N ARG A 46 26.50 21.27 4.90
CA ARG A 46 26.45 19.89 5.38
C ARG A 46 26.07 18.91 4.26
N ARG A 47 26.97 17.95 3.99
CA ARG A 47 26.77 16.91 2.96
C ARG A 47 25.47 16.12 3.09
N TYR A 48 25.08 15.80 4.31
CA TYR A 48 23.78 15.18 4.60
C TYR A 48 22.94 16.27 5.22
N ARG A 49 21.82 16.71 4.64
CA ARG A 49 20.95 17.68 5.32
C ARG A 49 20.07 16.99 6.35
N SER A 50 19.76 17.71 7.43
CA SER A 50 18.87 17.21 8.48
C SER A 50 17.46 17.11 7.91
N TRP A 51 16.80 15.97 8.09
CA TRP A 51 15.37 15.90 7.81
C TRP A 51 14.60 16.60 8.92
N SER A 52 13.95 17.72 8.59
CA SER A 52 12.87 18.33 9.36
C SER A 52 11.51 17.98 8.76
N LYS A 53 10.42 18.22 9.49
CA LYS A 53 9.08 18.00 8.96
C LYS A 53 8.82 18.90 7.75
N GLU A 54 9.20 20.16 7.85
CA GLU A 54 9.02 21.20 6.84
C GLU A 54 9.74 20.81 5.55
N ARG A 55 10.99 20.35 5.67
CA ARG A 55 11.79 19.90 4.51
C ARG A 55 11.16 18.68 3.84
N ILE A 56 10.64 17.73 4.62
CA ILE A 56 9.94 16.56 4.07
C ILE A 56 8.70 17.01 3.29
N LEU A 57 7.90 17.94 3.83
CA LEU A 57 6.72 18.44 3.13
C LEU A 57 7.08 19.17 1.84
N GLU A 58 8.12 20.01 1.88
CA GLU A 58 8.58 20.73 0.70
C GLU A 58 9.02 19.77 -0.40
N ASN A 59 9.84 18.77 -0.06
CA ASN A 59 10.30 17.77 -1.02
C ASN A 59 9.13 16.95 -1.59
N ILE A 60 8.10 16.63 -0.79
CA ILE A 60 6.91 15.94 -1.28
C ILE A 60 6.15 16.81 -2.30
N ARG A 61 6.01 18.11 -2.04
CA ARG A 61 5.34 19.04 -2.95
C ARG A 61 6.13 19.26 -4.23
N GLU A 62 7.45 19.40 -4.15
CA GLU A 62 8.35 19.50 -5.29
C GLU A 62 8.20 18.28 -6.21
N LEU A 63 8.25 17.07 -5.64
CA LEU A 63 8.07 15.83 -6.40
C LEU A 63 6.68 15.72 -7.02
N HIS A 64 5.64 16.17 -6.31
CA HIS A 64 4.29 16.22 -6.88
C HIS A 64 4.21 17.20 -8.05
N ALA A 65 4.81 18.39 -7.90
CA ALA A 65 4.81 19.43 -8.92
C ALA A 65 5.61 19.04 -10.17
N SER A 66 6.67 18.23 -10.01
CA SER A 66 7.43 17.66 -11.12
C SER A 66 6.72 16.49 -11.81
N GLY A 67 5.52 16.10 -11.33
CA GLY A 67 4.74 15.00 -11.91
C GLY A 67 5.30 13.61 -11.60
N GLU A 68 6.14 13.48 -10.58
CA GLU A 68 6.70 12.20 -10.18
C GLU A 68 5.63 11.28 -9.58
N ASP A 69 5.77 9.97 -9.82
CA ASP A 69 4.88 9.00 -9.21
C ASP A 69 5.19 8.87 -7.70
N LEU A 70 4.33 9.49 -6.89
CA LEU A 70 4.42 9.48 -5.43
C LEU A 70 3.93 8.17 -4.77
N SER A 71 3.65 7.13 -5.56
CA SER A 71 3.32 5.82 -5.01
C SER A 71 4.44 5.30 -4.11
N TRP A 72 4.06 4.68 -2.98
CA TRP A 72 5.01 4.24 -1.97
C TRP A 72 6.16 3.40 -2.55
N ARG A 73 5.85 2.46 -3.45
CA ARG A 73 6.87 1.62 -4.08
C ARG A 73 7.85 2.47 -4.87
N ASN A 74 7.37 3.37 -5.72
CA ASN A 74 8.24 4.19 -6.56
C ASN A 74 9.12 5.15 -5.74
N VAL A 75 8.56 5.83 -4.74
CA VAL A 75 9.33 6.77 -3.91
C VAL A 75 10.33 6.05 -3.01
N SER A 76 9.95 4.92 -2.42
CA SER A 76 10.84 4.19 -1.49
C SER A 76 12.00 3.48 -2.19
N THR A 77 11.91 3.20 -3.50
CA THR A 77 12.96 2.45 -4.22
C THR A 77 13.68 3.25 -5.29
N VAL A 78 12.99 4.15 -6.01
CA VAL A 78 13.53 4.81 -7.21
C VAL A 78 13.75 6.30 -6.97
N VAL A 79 12.68 7.04 -6.67
CA VAL A 79 12.69 8.51 -6.73
C VAL A 79 13.44 9.13 -5.55
N ALA A 80 13.04 8.77 -4.32
CA ALA A 80 13.62 9.40 -3.12
C ALA A 80 13.59 8.47 -1.89
N PRO A 81 14.41 7.39 -1.87
CA PRO A 81 14.43 6.43 -0.76
C PRO A 81 14.71 7.08 0.60
N GLN A 82 15.59 8.08 0.66
CA GLN A 82 15.92 8.77 1.91
C GLN A 82 14.78 9.65 2.43
N LEU A 83 14.04 10.29 1.53
CA LEU A 83 12.84 11.07 1.88
C LEU A 83 11.76 10.14 2.44
N ALA A 84 11.50 9.02 1.75
CA ALA A 84 10.54 8.01 2.20
C ALA A 84 10.90 7.47 3.59
N ALA A 85 12.16 7.11 3.81
CA ALA A 85 12.66 6.63 5.09
C ALA A 85 12.62 7.70 6.19
N ALA A 86 12.76 8.98 5.85
CA ALA A 86 12.61 10.07 6.81
C ALA A 86 11.15 10.30 7.20
N ALA A 87 10.24 10.32 6.22
CA ALA A 87 8.82 10.54 6.39
C ALA A 87 8.15 9.50 7.31
N THR A 88 8.56 8.23 7.21
CA THR A 88 8.01 7.13 8.02
C THR A 88 8.47 7.12 9.48
N LYS A 89 9.45 7.94 9.88
CA LYS A 89 9.87 7.99 11.29
C LYS A 89 8.77 8.60 12.16
N HIS A 90 8.55 8.02 13.34
CA HIS A 90 7.57 8.52 14.32
C HIS A 90 7.79 9.99 14.72
N LYS A 91 9.05 10.43 14.82
CA LYS A 91 9.38 11.84 15.13
C LYS A 91 8.94 12.82 14.04
N HIS A 92 8.64 12.34 12.84
CA HIS A 92 8.11 13.14 11.73
C HIS A 92 6.61 12.86 11.57
N PHE A 93 6.24 11.98 10.63
CA PHE A 93 4.83 11.71 10.29
C PHE A 93 4.40 10.26 10.58
N GLY A 94 5.35 9.38 10.93
CA GLY A 94 5.10 7.97 11.24
C GLY A 94 4.71 7.08 10.05
N SER A 95 4.24 7.65 8.95
CA SER A 95 3.89 6.93 7.72
C SER A 95 4.00 7.82 6.48
N TRP A 96 4.19 7.20 5.31
CA TRP A 96 4.19 7.92 4.04
C TRP A 96 2.84 8.58 3.75
N ARG A 97 1.75 7.87 4.02
CA ARG A 97 0.39 8.42 3.96
C ARG A 97 0.27 9.70 4.80
N GLY A 98 0.70 9.65 6.05
CA GLY A 98 0.65 10.79 6.95
C GLY A 98 1.44 12.00 6.42
N ALA A 99 2.63 11.75 5.83
CA ALA A 99 3.44 12.81 5.24
C ALA A 99 2.79 13.42 3.98
N VAL A 100 2.24 12.59 3.09
CA VAL A 100 1.55 13.05 1.87
C VAL A 100 0.29 13.85 2.21
N THR A 101 -0.52 13.36 3.16
CA THR A 101 -1.69 14.09 3.64
C THR A 101 -1.30 15.41 4.32
N ALA A 102 -0.23 15.42 5.13
CA ALA A 102 0.28 16.65 5.73
C ALA A 102 0.85 17.64 4.70
N ALA A 103 1.27 17.15 3.53
CA ALA A 103 1.70 18.00 2.42
C ALA A 103 0.52 18.68 1.70
N GLY A 104 -0.72 18.33 2.05
CA GLY A 104 -1.95 18.84 1.44
C GLY A 104 -2.38 18.05 0.21
N LEU A 105 -1.80 16.87 -0.02
CA LEU A 105 -2.11 16.03 -1.17
C LEU A 105 -3.10 14.93 -0.78
N ASP A 106 -4.02 14.62 -1.69
CA ASP A 106 -4.90 13.48 -1.50
C ASP A 106 -4.13 12.18 -1.76
N TYR A 107 -3.92 11.40 -0.70
CA TYR A 107 -3.23 10.11 -0.82
C TYR A 107 -4.03 9.08 -1.64
N SER A 108 -5.35 9.26 -1.76
CA SER A 108 -6.21 8.32 -2.49
C SER A 108 -5.90 8.31 -3.99
N THR A 109 -5.52 9.46 -4.57
CA THR A 109 -5.16 9.60 -5.98
C THR A 109 -3.74 9.14 -6.28
N ILE A 110 -2.87 9.17 -5.27
CA ILE A 110 -1.44 8.79 -5.37
C ILE A 110 -1.25 7.28 -5.20
N ARG A 111 -2.11 6.62 -4.43
CA ARG A 111 -1.97 5.20 -4.11
C ARG A 111 -2.41 4.33 -5.29
N ARG A 112 -1.51 3.47 -5.78
CA ARG A 112 -1.77 2.53 -6.88
C ARG A 112 -2.75 1.39 -6.57
N TYR A 113 -2.90 1.01 -5.30
CA TYR A 113 -3.74 -0.13 -4.90
C TYR A 113 -4.93 0.34 -4.09
N ARG A 114 -6.09 -0.33 -4.14
CA ARG A 114 -7.22 0.01 -3.25
C ARG A 114 -6.99 -0.52 -1.84
N GLU A 115 -7.33 0.24 -0.80
CA GLU A 115 -7.22 -0.24 0.58
C GLU A 115 -8.53 -0.90 1.02
N TRP A 116 -8.40 -2.14 1.49
CA TRP A 116 -9.53 -2.90 1.99
C TRP A 116 -9.53 -2.89 3.52
N ASN A 117 -10.54 -2.20 4.07
CA ASN A 117 -10.94 -2.30 5.46
C ASN A 117 -12.35 -2.91 5.52
N GLU A 118 -12.82 -3.23 6.72
CA GLU A 118 -14.13 -3.87 6.88
C GLU A 118 -15.26 -3.02 6.31
N GLU A 119 -15.21 -1.70 6.47
CA GLU A 119 -16.22 -0.78 5.93
C GLU A 119 -16.18 -0.72 4.41
N THR A 120 -15.00 -0.54 3.80
CA THR A 120 -14.87 -0.46 2.34
C THR A 120 -15.24 -1.77 1.65
N ILE A 121 -15.02 -2.90 2.31
CA ILE A 121 -15.51 -4.21 1.83
C ILE A 121 -17.04 -4.23 1.88
N LYS A 122 -17.66 -3.90 3.03
CA LYS A 122 -19.13 -3.90 3.16
C LYS A 122 -19.80 -2.93 2.18
N ASP A 123 -19.26 -1.74 2.01
CA ASP A 123 -19.78 -0.74 1.08
C ASP A 123 -19.71 -1.22 -0.37
N GLN A 124 -18.60 -1.87 -0.76
CA GLN A 124 -18.48 -2.43 -2.09
C GLN A 124 -19.48 -3.57 -2.32
N LEU A 125 -19.68 -4.45 -1.33
CA LEU A 125 -20.67 -5.53 -1.41
C LEU A 125 -22.09 -4.97 -1.56
N ARG A 126 -22.44 -3.93 -0.80
CA ARG A 126 -23.74 -3.23 -0.92
C ARG A 126 -23.89 -2.58 -2.28
N GLN A 127 -22.83 -1.97 -2.83
CA GLN A 127 -22.84 -1.37 -4.15
C GLN A 127 -23.10 -2.40 -5.26
N PHE A 128 -22.42 -3.55 -5.22
CA PHE A 128 -22.64 -4.64 -6.17
C PHE A 128 -24.05 -5.21 -6.08
N HIS A 129 -24.58 -5.35 -4.85
CA HIS A 129 -25.98 -5.73 -4.66
C HIS A 129 -26.96 -4.72 -5.27
N ALA A 130 -26.75 -3.42 -5.04
CA ALA A 130 -27.58 -2.35 -5.60
C ALA A 130 -27.53 -2.29 -7.13
N GLN A 131 -26.39 -2.68 -7.72
CA GLN A 131 -26.21 -2.78 -9.17
C GLN A 131 -26.75 -4.10 -9.76
N GLY A 132 -27.23 -5.03 -8.93
CA GLY A 132 -27.73 -6.32 -9.37
C GLY A 132 -26.64 -7.25 -9.91
N ILE A 133 -25.37 -7.00 -9.57
CA ILE A 133 -24.25 -7.85 -9.98
C ILE A 133 -24.29 -9.13 -9.14
N ASP A 134 -24.24 -10.29 -9.81
CA ASP A 134 -24.16 -11.59 -9.13
C ASP A 134 -22.82 -11.66 -8.37
N MET A 135 -22.85 -11.95 -7.07
CA MET A 135 -21.64 -12.01 -6.23
C MET A 135 -21.10 -13.44 -6.06
N ASN A 136 -21.40 -14.32 -7.01
CA ASN A 136 -20.76 -15.63 -7.10
C ASN A 136 -19.26 -15.51 -7.47
N ALA A 137 -18.49 -16.57 -7.19
CA ALA A 137 -17.04 -16.57 -7.37
C ALA A 137 -16.60 -16.24 -8.81
N LYS A 138 -17.35 -16.68 -9.81
CA LYS A 138 -17.04 -16.45 -11.23
C LYS A 138 -17.26 -14.97 -11.61
N SER A 139 -18.38 -14.39 -11.20
CA SER A 139 -18.67 -12.98 -11.50
C SER A 139 -17.72 -12.05 -10.73
N MET A 140 -17.34 -12.41 -9.50
CA MET A 140 -16.34 -11.67 -8.75
C MET A 140 -14.92 -11.83 -9.29
N GLU A 141 -14.56 -12.95 -9.93
CA GLU A 141 -13.31 -13.06 -10.70
C GLU A 141 -13.28 -12.09 -11.89
N GLU A 142 -14.41 -11.92 -12.59
CA GLU A 142 -14.53 -11.00 -13.74
C GLU A 142 -14.58 -9.53 -13.31
N HIS A 143 -15.22 -9.20 -12.18
CA HIS A 143 -15.43 -7.81 -11.75
C HIS A 143 -14.42 -7.29 -10.72
N ASP A 144 -14.07 -8.06 -9.68
CA ASP A 144 -13.13 -7.63 -8.64
C ASP A 144 -12.56 -8.82 -7.82
N ILE A 145 -11.51 -9.44 -8.35
CA ILE A 145 -10.80 -10.53 -7.66
C ILE A 145 -10.16 -10.09 -6.33
N THR A 146 -9.84 -8.80 -6.20
CA THR A 146 -9.17 -8.28 -5.01
C THR A 146 -10.13 -8.18 -3.83
N LEU A 147 -11.42 -7.91 -4.09
CA LEU A 147 -12.48 -7.89 -3.10
C LEU A 147 -12.67 -9.25 -2.44
N ILE A 148 -12.69 -10.36 -3.20
CA ILE A 148 -12.81 -11.72 -2.63
C ILE A 148 -11.65 -12.00 -1.68
N THR A 149 -10.44 -11.71 -2.13
CA THR A 149 -9.22 -11.97 -1.36
C THR A 149 -9.21 -11.14 -0.07
N ALA A 150 -9.64 -9.88 -0.16
CA ALA A 150 -9.71 -8.98 0.99
C ALA A 150 -10.81 -9.38 1.99
N ALA A 151 -11.99 -9.73 1.50
CA ALA A 151 -13.11 -10.20 2.31
C ALA A 151 -12.75 -11.47 3.09
N ARG A 152 -12.12 -12.46 2.43
CA ARG A 152 -11.65 -13.69 3.09
C ARG A 152 -10.60 -13.41 4.17
N ARG A 153 -9.69 -12.45 3.94
CA ARG A 153 -8.65 -12.08 4.92
C ARG A 153 -9.20 -11.36 6.15
N ARG A 154 -10.36 -10.70 6.04
CA ARG A 154 -10.93 -9.86 7.12
C ARG A 154 -12.07 -10.54 7.87
N PHE A 155 -12.91 -11.28 7.17
CA PHE A 155 -14.13 -11.89 7.71
C PHE A 155 -14.08 -13.43 7.74
N ASP A 156 -12.91 -14.03 7.52
CA ASP A 156 -12.64 -15.47 7.33
C ASP A 156 -13.26 -16.08 6.07
N SER A 157 -14.46 -15.67 5.67
CA SER A 157 -15.19 -16.24 4.54
C SER A 157 -16.06 -15.23 3.80
N TRP A 158 -16.41 -15.56 2.56
CA TRP A 158 -17.22 -14.70 1.69
C TRP A 158 -18.66 -14.57 2.20
N ASP A 159 -19.22 -15.66 2.74
CA ASP A 159 -20.55 -15.66 3.35
C ASP A 159 -20.62 -14.79 4.61
N LYS A 160 -19.60 -14.83 5.47
CA LYS A 160 -19.50 -13.95 6.63
C LYS A 160 -19.36 -12.48 6.23
N ALA A 161 -18.58 -12.18 5.19
CA ALA A 161 -18.45 -10.82 4.67
C ALA A 161 -19.79 -10.27 4.13
N LEU A 162 -20.54 -11.08 3.37
CA LEU A 162 -21.88 -10.72 2.89
C LEU A 162 -22.85 -10.53 4.06
N THR A 163 -22.85 -11.44 5.03
CA THR A 163 -23.69 -11.33 6.23
C THR A 163 -23.37 -10.06 7.02
N ALA A 164 -22.09 -9.72 7.19
CA ALA A 164 -21.64 -8.49 7.85
C ALA A 164 -22.03 -7.22 7.07
N ALA A 165 -22.18 -7.31 5.74
CA ALA A 165 -22.72 -6.23 4.91
C ALA A 165 -24.25 -6.10 4.98
N GLY A 166 -24.94 -7.03 5.66
CA GLY A 166 -26.40 -7.11 5.74
C GLY A 166 -27.05 -7.85 4.58
N LEU A 167 -26.28 -8.66 3.85
CA LEU A 167 -26.70 -9.35 2.63
C LEU A 167 -26.88 -10.85 2.88
N ASN A 168 -27.97 -11.42 2.36
CA ASN A 168 -28.25 -12.83 2.51
C ASN A 168 -27.48 -13.65 1.46
N TYR A 169 -26.41 -14.33 1.89
CA TYR A 169 -25.60 -15.21 1.03
C TYR A 169 -26.43 -16.23 0.24
N ARG A 170 -27.50 -16.77 0.84
CA ARG A 170 -28.32 -17.81 0.22
C ARG A 170 -29.14 -17.31 -0.96
N GLU A 171 -29.54 -16.05 -0.92
CA GLU A 171 -30.31 -15.41 -1.98
C GLU A 171 -29.42 -14.97 -3.13
N ILE A 172 -28.18 -14.59 -2.83
CA ILE A 172 -27.29 -13.94 -3.80
C ILE A 172 -26.38 -14.95 -4.50
N VAL A 173 -25.80 -15.91 -3.78
CA VAL A 173 -24.68 -16.73 -4.31
C VAL A 173 -25.04 -18.20 -4.47
N LEU A 174 -25.93 -18.73 -3.63
CA LEU A 174 -26.30 -20.14 -3.69
C LEU A 174 -27.16 -20.44 -4.92
N ARG A 175 -26.56 -21.09 -5.92
CA ARG A 175 -27.32 -21.72 -7.01
C ARG A 175 -28.30 -22.73 -6.41
N LYS A 176 -29.53 -22.75 -6.93
CA LYS A 176 -30.55 -23.75 -6.58
C LYS A 176 -29.93 -25.16 -6.73
N PRO A 177 -30.09 -26.05 -5.73
CA PRO A 177 -29.50 -27.38 -5.80
C PRO A 177 -30.00 -28.13 -7.03
N PHE A 178 -29.06 -28.72 -7.78
CA PHE A 178 -29.34 -29.49 -8.99
C PHE A 178 -30.18 -30.72 -8.64
N LYS A 179 -31.44 -30.75 -9.09
CA LYS A 179 -32.34 -31.90 -8.89
C LYS A 179 -31.97 -33.02 -9.87
N ARG A 180 -31.30 -34.06 -9.40
CA ARG A 180 -31.04 -35.28 -10.18
C ARG A 180 -32.35 -36.05 -10.37
N LYS A 181 -32.82 -36.22 -11.61
CA LYS A 181 -34.01 -37.00 -11.94
C LYS A 181 -33.71 -38.49 -11.68
N LYS A 182 -34.44 -39.15 -10.78
CA LYS A 182 -34.33 -40.61 -10.57
C LYS A 182 -34.79 -41.29 -11.87
N ARG A 183 -33.96 -42.18 -12.42
CA ARG A 183 -34.40 -43.12 -13.46
C ARG A 183 -35.25 -44.19 -12.76
N GLU A 184 -36.53 -44.26 -13.10
CA GLU A 184 -37.36 -45.41 -12.79
C GLU A 184 -36.85 -46.60 -13.60
N VAL A 185 -36.45 -47.66 -12.91
CA VAL A 185 -36.13 -48.94 -13.53
C VAL A 185 -37.46 -49.68 -13.63
N THR A 186 -38.06 -49.68 -14.81
CA THR A 186 -39.23 -50.51 -15.12
C THR A 186 -38.76 -51.95 -15.20
N THR A 187 -38.94 -52.72 -14.13
CA THR A 187 -38.76 -54.18 -14.15
C THR A 187 -40.06 -54.79 -14.65
N ASP A 188 -40.14 -55.07 -15.94
CA ASP A 188 -41.22 -55.86 -16.53
C ASP A 188 -40.63 -57.03 -17.33
N GLN A 189 -41.34 -58.16 -17.24
CA GLN A 189 -41.19 -59.43 -17.97
C GLN A 189 -40.27 -60.49 -17.33
N VAL A 190 -40.83 -61.14 -16.31
CA VAL A 190 -40.68 -62.59 -16.09
C VAL A 190 -41.62 -63.31 -17.07
N THR A 191 -41.21 -64.51 -17.51
CA THR A 191 -42.02 -65.63 -18.03
C THR A 191 -42.06 -65.83 -19.56
N SER A 192 -41.27 -66.80 -20.06
CA SER A 192 -41.78 -67.92 -20.86
C SER A 192 -40.66 -68.92 -21.18
N ALA A 193 -40.79 -70.15 -20.68
CA ALA A 193 -40.03 -71.34 -21.09
C ALA A 193 -40.35 -71.73 -22.55
N PRO A 194 -39.59 -72.66 -23.15
CA PRO A 194 -40.20 -73.98 -23.31
C PRO A 194 -39.26 -75.16 -23.03
N SER A 195 -39.88 -76.25 -22.56
CA SER A 195 -39.34 -77.61 -22.54
C SER A 195 -39.84 -78.38 -23.77
N SER A 196 -39.11 -79.47 -24.09
CA SER A 196 -39.48 -80.60 -24.96
C SER A 196 -39.30 -80.39 -26.47
N THR A 197 -39.04 -81.37 -27.34
CA THR A 197 -38.53 -82.77 -27.34
C THR A 197 -38.64 -83.18 -28.81
N GLN A 198 -37.63 -83.82 -29.40
CA GLN A 198 -37.69 -84.73 -30.57
C GLN A 198 -36.31 -85.38 -30.66
N ALA A 199 -36.16 -86.68 -30.37
CA ALA A 199 -36.41 -87.84 -31.24
C ALA A 199 -35.48 -87.87 -32.45
#